data_AF-A0A3N5S4Q8-F1
#
_entry.id   AF-A0A3N5S4Q8-F1
#
_cell.length_a   1.000
_cell.length_b   1.000
_cell.length_c   1.000
_cell.angle_alpha   90.00
_cell.angle_beta   90.00
_cell.angle_gamma   90.00
#
_symmetry.space_group_name_H-M   'P 1'
#
loop_
_entity.id
_entity.type
_entity.pdbx_description
1 polymer ?
#
loop_
_entity_poly.entity_id
_entity_poly.type
_entity_poly.pdbx_seq_one_letter_code
_entity_poly.pdbx_strand_id
1 'polypeptide(L)'
;MRNLRIIALIGLITFGLFATFKNGMTARARWDQNPVSKDSVSKWEKRVRPALQHVPDDVTVFGYVAEWDLPGSEYNIIDQETEYTLTQYALAPRMVQPGLEHEWIIGNFTKPGFRDWLDKNLPSYEIVEIGFGIFLIHRTSQ
;
A
#
# COMPACT_ATOMS: atom_id res chain seq x y z
N MET A 1 -44.21 -18.08 41.89
CA MET A 1 -43.95 -17.25 40.69
C MET A 1 -42.91 -16.13 40.90
N ARG A 2 -42.91 -15.39 42.02
CA ARG A 2 -41.93 -14.31 42.31
C ARG A 2 -40.45 -14.77 42.28
N ASN A 3 -40.15 -15.91 42.90
CA ASN A 3 -38.78 -16.42 42.99
C ASN A 3 -38.23 -16.89 41.63
N LEU A 4 -39.09 -17.37 40.74
CA LEU A 4 -38.71 -17.79 39.38
C LEU A 4 -38.29 -16.58 38.51
N ARG A 5 -38.95 -15.43 38.68
CA ARG A 5 -38.60 -14.18 37.98
C ARG A 5 -37.25 -13.63 38.45
N ILE A 6 -36.95 -13.73 39.74
CA ILE A 6 -35.67 -13.29 40.32
C ILE A 6 -34.52 -14.16 39.80
N ILE A 7 -34.70 -15.48 39.76
CA ILE A 7 -33.69 -16.41 39.23
C ILE A 7 -33.43 -16.16 37.74
N ALA A 8 -34.48 -15.93 36.95
CA ALA A 8 -34.35 -15.60 35.53
C ALA A 8 -33.62 -14.26 35.31
N LEU A 9 -33.93 -13.24 36.10
CA LEU A 9 -33.26 -11.93 36.04
C LEU A 9 -31.78 -12.02 36.39
N ILE A 10 -31.43 -12.76 37.46
CA ILE A 10 -30.04 -12.99 37.82
C ILE A 10 -29.32 -13.68 36.67
N GLY A 11 -29.86 -14.77 36.13
CA GLY A 11 -29.26 -15.50 35.01
C GLY A 11 -29.02 -14.62 33.78
N LEU A 12 -29.95 -13.71 33.46
CA LEU A 12 -29.83 -12.81 32.33
C LEU A 12 -28.76 -11.73 32.54
N ILE A 13 -28.63 -11.22 33.78
CA ILE A 13 -27.56 -10.28 34.16
C ILE A 13 -26.19 -10.96 34.11
N THR A 14 -26.05 -12.17 34.68
CA THR A 14 -24.76 -12.89 34.65
C THR A 14 -24.36 -13.26 33.23
N PHE A 15 -25.31 -13.66 32.40
CA PHE A 15 -25.04 -13.96 30.99
C PHE A 15 -24.62 -12.72 30.20
N GLY A 16 -25.30 -11.58 30.41
CA GLY A 16 -24.92 -10.30 29.80
C GLY A 16 -23.52 -9.86 30.19
N LEU A 17 -23.18 -9.90 31.47
CA LEU A 17 -21.84 -9.57 31.97
C LEU A 17 -20.77 -10.51 31.40
N PHE A 18 -21.05 -11.81 31.33
CA PHE A 18 -20.14 -12.79 30.75
C PHE A 18 -19.90 -12.54 29.25
N ALA A 19 -20.95 -12.24 28.49
CA ALA A 19 -20.85 -11.91 27.06
C ALA A 19 -20.04 -10.63 26.84
N THR A 20 -20.29 -9.57 27.61
CA THR A 20 -19.51 -8.32 27.54
C THR A 20 -18.05 -8.56 27.88
N PHE A 21 -17.76 -9.36 28.89
CA PHE A 21 -16.38 -9.67 29.29
C PHE A 21 -15.64 -10.49 28.21
N LYS A 22 -16.28 -11.51 27.64
CA LYS A 22 -15.73 -12.30 26.53
C LYS A 22 -15.47 -11.44 25.30
N ASN A 23 -16.43 -10.58 24.94
CA ASN A 23 -16.30 -9.66 23.80
C ASN A 23 -15.21 -8.59 24.04
N GLY A 24 -15.08 -8.10 25.27
CA GLY A 24 -14.01 -7.17 25.64
C GLY A 24 -12.62 -7.81 25.60
N MET A 25 -12.48 -9.05 26.06
CA MET A 25 -11.22 -9.79 25.98
C MET A 25 -10.84 -10.13 24.53
N THR A 26 -11.79 -10.52 23.69
CA THR A 26 -11.51 -10.76 22.26
C THR A 26 -11.19 -9.46 21.52
N ALA A 27 -11.85 -8.35 21.83
CA ALA A 27 -11.49 -7.04 21.31
C ALA A 27 -10.08 -6.61 21.74
N ARG A 28 -9.71 -6.84 23.01
CA ARG A 28 -8.36 -6.55 23.52
C ARG A 28 -7.30 -7.45 22.88
N ALA A 29 -7.58 -8.74 22.70
CA ALA A 29 -6.68 -9.65 22.02
C ALA A 29 -6.49 -9.27 20.54
N ARG A 30 -7.56 -8.83 19.85
CA ARG A 30 -7.47 -8.29 18.48
C ARG A 30 -6.72 -6.97 18.41
N TRP A 31 -6.85 -6.10 19.42
CA TRP A 31 -6.08 -4.86 19.53
C TRP A 31 -4.59 -5.12 19.76
N ASP A 32 -4.27 -6.07 20.64
CA ASP A 32 -2.89 -6.48 20.94
C ASP A 32 -2.25 -7.24 19.76
N GLN A 33 -3.05 -7.94 18.96
CA GLN A 33 -2.65 -8.55 17.69
C GLN A 33 -2.61 -7.56 16.52
N ASN A 34 -2.99 -6.30 16.73
CA ASN A 34 -2.80 -5.22 15.76
C ASN A 34 -1.55 -4.45 16.17
N PRO A 35 -0.35 -4.86 15.74
CA PRO A 35 0.80 -4.00 15.82
C PRO A 35 0.54 -2.84 14.85
N VAL A 36 -0.04 -1.76 15.34
CA VAL A 36 -0.26 -0.49 14.63
C VAL A 36 1.06 0.10 14.06
N SER A 37 2.22 -0.53 14.23
CA SER A 37 3.51 0.02 13.82
C SER A 37 4.55 -0.99 13.36
N LYS A 38 4.20 -2.00 12.55
CA LYS A 38 5.23 -2.74 11.77
C LYS A 38 5.88 -1.88 10.68
N ASP A 39 6.15 -0.60 10.97
CA ASP A 39 6.91 0.39 10.21
C ASP A 39 6.81 0.20 8.69
N SER A 40 5.58 0.16 8.20
CA SER A 40 5.29 -0.03 6.77
C SER A 40 5.86 1.12 5.97
N VAL A 41 5.90 2.33 6.56
CA VAL A 41 6.50 3.54 5.97
C VAL A 41 7.99 3.34 5.76
N SER A 42 8.78 3.04 6.79
CA SER A 42 10.24 2.92 6.58
C SER A 42 10.60 1.68 5.77
N LYS A 43 9.78 0.62 5.79
CA LYS A 43 9.96 -0.51 4.87
C LYS A 43 9.72 -0.11 3.42
N TRP A 44 8.66 0.66 3.16
CA TRP A 44 8.38 1.17 1.82
C TRP A 44 9.47 2.13 1.35
N GLU A 45 9.90 3.04 2.23
CA GLU A 45 11.00 3.95 1.97
C GLU A 45 12.27 3.20 1.56
N LYS A 46 12.64 2.13 2.29
CA LYS A 46 13.79 1.29 1.95
C LYS A 46 13.69 0.61 0.57
N ARG A 47 12.48 0.41 0.04
CA ARG A 47 12.26 -0.17 -1.29
C ARG A 47 12.39 0.87 -2.40
N VAL A 48 11.82 2.05 -2.18
CA VAL A 48 11.69 3.06 -3.25
C VAL A 48 12.86 4.03 -3.26
N ARG A 49 13.38 4.45 -2.10
CA ARG A 49 14.44 5.45 -1.99
C ARG A 49 15.73 5.11 -2.75
N PRO A 50 16.15 3.84 -2.89
CA PRO A 50 17.31 3.50 -3.72
C PRO A 50 17.16 3.91 -5.19
N ALA A 51 15.93 4.07 -5.71
CA ALA A 51 15.70 4.60 -7.06
C ALA A 51 16.40 5.95 -7.27
N LEU A 52 16.50 6.78 -6.23
CA LEU A 52 17.12 8.10 -6.32
C LEU A 52 18.63 8.06 -6.57
N GLN A 53 19.30 6.92 -6.36
CA GLN A 53 20.72 6.76 -6.64
C GLN A 53 21.03 6.69 -8.15
N HIS A 54 20.00 6.49 -8.97
CA HIS A 54 20.09 6.37 -10.43
C HIS A 54 19.56 7.60 -11.16
N VAL A 55 19.12 8.62 -10.43
CA VAL A 55 18.42 9.79 -10.98
C VAL A 55 19.27 11.04 -10.72
N PRO A 56 19.45 11.93 -11.72
CA PRO A 56 20.07 13.23 -11.52
C PRO A 56 19.41 14.05 -10.40
N ASP A 57 20.19 14.88 -9.70
CA ASP A 57 19.71 15.65 -8.54
C ASP A 57 18.73 16.78 -8.91
N ASP A 58 18.74 17.24 -10.16
CA ASP A 58 17.85 18.27 -10.70
C ASP A 58 16.44 17.74 -11.07
N VAL A 59 16.25 16.41 -11.05
CA VAL A 59 14.93 15.81 -11.23
C VAL A 59 14.07 16.04 -9.99
N THR A 60 13.02 16.84 -10.15
CA THR A 60 12.11 17.24 -9.07
C THR A 60 10.74 16.57 -9.16
N VAL A 61 10.41 15.92 -10.28
CA VAL A 61 9.10 15.30 -10.53
C VAL A 61 9.29 13.93 -11.15
N PHE A 62 8.54 12.95 -10.64
CA PHE A 62 8.44 11.61 -11.19
C PHE A 62 7.03 11.32 -11.67
N GLY A 63 6.94 10.54 -12.74
CA GLY A 63 5.75 9.75 -13.06
C GLY A 63 5.62 8.57 -12.11
N TYR A 64 4.43 8.00 -12.03
CA TYR A 64 4.17 6.81 -11.25
C TYR A 64 3.16 5.94 -11.95
N VAL A 65 3.55 4.70 -12.16
CA VAL A 65 2.70 3.67 -12.75
C VAL A 65 2.84 2.40 -11.95
N ALA A 66 1.76 1.66 -11.85
CA ALA A 66 1.74 0.42 -11.11
C ALA A 66 0.77 -0.58 -11.73
N GLU A 67 0.61 -1.72 -11.07
CA GLU A 67 -0.14 -2.84 -11.59
C GLU A 67 -1.62 -2.51 -11.89
N TRP A 68 -2.22 -1.49 -11.26
CA TRP A 68 -3.58 -1.03 -11.59
C TRP A 68 -3.69 -0.29 -12.92
N ASP A 69 -2.58 0.20 -13.48
CA ASP A 69 -2.57 0.85 -14.81
C ASP A 69 -2.57 -0.18 -15.95
N LEU A 70 -2.35 -1.46 -15.62
CA LEU A 70 -2.37 -2.56 -16.58
C LEU A 70 -3.82 -2.97 -16.92
N PRO A 71 -4.20 -3.05 -18.21
CA PRO A 71 -5.54 -3.47 -18.62
C PRO A 71 -5.89 -4.87 -18.09
N GLY A 72 -7.06 -5.00 -17.46
CA GLY A 72 -7.56 -6.28 -16.92
C GLY A 72 -6.90 -6.72 -15.61
N SER A 73 -6.12 -5.85 -14.96
CA SER A 73 -5.56 -6.13 -13.65
C SER A 73 -6.64 -6.09 -12.57
N GLU A 74 -6.78 -7.18 -11.81
CA GLU A 74 -7.53 -7.18 -10.57
C GLU A 74 -6.62 -6.62 -9.47
N TYR A 75 -6.89 -5.40 -9.03
CA TYR A 75 -6.12 -4.71 -8.00
C TYR A 75 -7.07 -4.05 -6.98
N ASN A 76 -6.68 -4.06 -5.71
CA ASN A 76 -7.49 -3.52 -4.63
C ASN A 76 -7.25 -2.01 -4.48
N ILE A 77 -8.33 -1.22 -4.51
CA ILE A 77 -8.29 0.26 -4.43
C ILE A 77 -7.57 0.75 -3.15
N ILE A 78 -7.72 0.04 -2.02
CA ILE A 78 -7.07 0.42 -0.76
C ILE A 78 -5.55 0.27 -0.87
N ASP A 79 -5.08 -0.77 -1.57
CA ASP A 79 -3.65 -0.99 -1.77
C ASP A 79 -3.09 0.07 -2.73
N GLN A 80 -3.89 0.53 -3.70
CA GLN A 80 -3.48 1.54 -4.70
C GLN A 80 -3.20 2.88 -4.04
N GLU A 81 -4.14 3.39 -3.26
CA GLU A 81 -3.98 4.67 -2.55
C GLU A 81 -2.81 4.59 -1.56
N THR A 82 -2.65 3.45 -0.89
CA THR A 82 -1.58 3.25 0.10
C THR A 82 -0.21 3.27 -0.57
N GLU A 83 0.02 2.47 -1.61
CA GLU A 83 1.32 2.35 -2.28
C GLU A 83 1.73 3.64 -2.98
N TYR A 84 0.78 4.34 -3.61
CA TYR A 84 1.03 5.65 -4.21
C TYR A 84 1.40 6.70 -3.16
N THR A 85 0.64 6.76 -2.06
CA THR A 85 0.90 7.72 -0.98
C THR A 85 2.23 7.47 -0.31
N LEU A 86 2.57 6.20 -0.03
CA LEU A 86 3.86 5.84 0.57
C LEU A 86 5.04 6.17 -0.36
N THR A 87 4.84 6.05 -1.69
CA THR A 87 5.85 6.44 -2.69
C THR A 87 6.10 7.95 -2.65
N GLN A 88 5.05 8.78 -2.57
CA GLN A 88 5.19 10.23 -2.41
C GLN A 88 6.00 10.59 -1.14
N TYR A 89 5.69 9.96 -0.01
CA TYR A 89 6.42 10.20 1.24
C TYR A 89 7.89 9.77 1.16
N ALA A 90 8.17 8.61 0.55
CA ALA A 90 9.53 8.09 0.44
C ALA A 90 10.45 8.99 -0.41
N LEU A 91 9.87 9.63 -1.45
CA LEU A 91 10.61 10.41 -2.44
C LEU A 91 10.62 11.92 -2.17
N ALA A 92 9.94 12.38 -1.12
CA ALA A 92 9.97 13.78 -0.71
C ALA A 92 11.44 14.28 -0.55
N PRO A 93 11.75 15.51 -1.02
CA PRO A 93 10.83 16.54 -1.51
C PRO A 93 10.44 16.44 -3.00
N ARG A 94 10.84 15.39 -3.71
CA ARG A 94 10.49 15.21 -5.14
C ARG A 94 9.01 14.85 -5.28
N MET A 95 8.33 15.45 -6.25
CA MET A 95 6.91 15.22 -6.51
C MET A 95 6.70 13.91 -7.26
N VAL A 96 5.58 13.24 -7.01
CA VAL A 96 5.20 12.00 -7.72
C VAL A 96 3.80 12.17 -8.26
N GLN A 97 3.64 12.07 -9.58
CA GLN A 97 2.36 12.25 -10.28
C GLN A 97 2.01 10.97 -11.03
N PRO A 98 0.74 10.53 -11.05
CA PRO A 98 0.35 9.33 -11.78
C PRO A 98 0.57 9.48 -13.29
N GLY A 99 0.93 8.38 -13.96
CA GLY A 99 1.05 8.29 -15.41
C GLY A 99 2.48 8.33 -15.95
N LEU A 100 2.57 8.32 -17.28
CA LEU A 100 3.81 8.16 -18.07
C LEU A 100 4.36 9.49 -18.63
N GLU A 101 3.75 10.62 -18.28
CA GLU A 101 4.04 11.92 -18.90
C GLU A 101 5.41 12.50 -18.53
N HIS A 102 6.01 12.03 -17.43
CA HIS A 102 7.29 12.52 -16.93
C HIS A 102 8.45 11.69 -17.47
N GLU A 103 9.63 12.31 -17.58
CA GLU A 103 10.85 11.66 -18.10
C GLU A 103 11.30 10.49 -17.22
N TRP A 104 11.26 10.67 -15.90
CA TRP A 104 11.60 9.66 -14.90
C TRP A 104 10.33 9.14 -14.25
N ILE A 105 10.15 7.83 -14.24
CA ILE A 105 8.91 7.19 -13.81
C ILE A 105 9.25 6.08 -12.81
N ILE A 106 8.53 6.05 -11.70
CA ILE A 106 8.57 4.94 -10.74
C ILE A 106 7.52 3.92 -11.15
N GLY A 107 7.97 2.71 -11.48
CA GLY A 107 7.12 1.55 -11.74
C GLY A 107 6.96 0.69 -10.48
N ASN A 108 5.74 0.25 -10.19
CA ASN A 108 5.45 -0.69 -9.12
C ASN A 108 4.65 -1.89 -9.65
N PHE A 109 5.38 -2.93 -10.03
CA PHE A 109 4.84 -4.11 -10.72
C PHE A 109 5.31 -5.40 -10.07
N THR A 110 4.39 -6.31 -9.80
CA THR A 110 4.75 -7.64 -9.28
C THR A 110 4.56 -8.74 -10.33
N LYS A 111 3.70 -8.50 -11.32
CA LYS A 111 3.41 -9.42 -12.43
C LYS A 111 4.21 -9.05 -13.67
N PRO A 112 4.69 -10.04 -14.45
CA PRO A 112 5.60 -9.81 -15.59
C PRO A 112 4.99 -9.08 -16.79
N GLY A 113 3.66 -9.01 -16.93
CA GLY A 113 2.98 -8.44 -18.10
C GLY A 113 3.13 -6.92 -18.29
N PHE A 114 3.77 -6.23 -17.35
CA PHE A 114 3.94 -4.77 -17.41
C PHE A 114 4.88 -4.32 -18.54
N ARG A 115 5.85 -5.15 -18.94
CA ARG A 115 6.82 -4.78 -20.00
C ARG A 115 6.14 -4.61 -21.36
N ASP A 116 5.28 -5.55 -21.74
CA ASP A 116 4.48 -5.45 -22.97
C ASP A 116 3.57 -4.21 -22.98
N TRP A 117 3.12 -3.77 -21.80
CA TRP A 117 2.35 -2.54 -21.66
C TRP A 117 3.24 -1.30 -21.79
N LEU A 118 4.43 -1.28 -21.17
CA LEU A 118 5.39 -0.19 -21.35
C LEU A 118 5.80 -0.06 -22.83
N ASP A 119 6.12 -1.16 -23.51
CA ASP A 119 6.52 -1.17 -24.92
C ASP A 119 5.44 -0.62 -25.87
N LYS A 120 4.17 -0.71 -25.49
CA LYS A 120 3.04 -0.16 -26.26
C LYS A 120 2.81 1.33 -26.00
N ASN A 121 3.16 1.82 -24.81
CA ASN A 121 2.80 3.16 -24.36
C ASN A 121 4.00 4.13 -24.34
N LEU A 122 5.23 3.60 -24.37
CA LEU A 122 6.46 4.39 -24.41
C LEU A 122 7.23 4.09 -25.70
N PRO A 123 7.60 5.11 -26.50
CA PRO A 123 8.32 4.91 -27.74
C PRO A 123 9.74 4.35 -27.53
N SER A 124 10.41 4.77 -26.47
CA SER A 124 11.72 4.25 -26.05
C SER A 124 11.97 4.56 -24.58
N TYR A 125 12.53 3.60 -23.85
CA TYR A 125 12.86 3.75 -22.44
C TYR A 125 13.98 2.81 -22.02
N GLU A 126 14.70 3.21 -20.97
CA GLU A 126 15.56 2.34 -20.18
C GLU A 126 14.86 1.98 -18.87
N ILE A 127 15.14 0.79 -18.35
CA ILE A 127 14.54 0.32 -17.11
C ILE A 127 15.60 -0.30 -16.20
N VAL A 128 15.58 0.11 -14.93
CA VAL A 128 16.42 -0.43 -13.86
C VAL A 128 15.51 -1.07 -12.82
N GLU A 129 15.74 -2.35 -12.51
CA GLU A 129 15.08 -3.00 -11.40
C GLU A 129 15.76 -2.57 -10.09
N ILE A 130 14.98 -1.93 -9.21
CA ILE A 130 15.43 -1.53 -7.88
C ILE A 130 15.21 -2.68 -6.88
N GLY A 131 14.16 -3.48 -7.12
CA GLY A 131 13.81 -4.68 -6.36
C GLY A 131 12.44 -4.58 -5.71
N PHE A 132 11.91 -5.71 -5.23
CA PHE A 132 10.58 -5.81 -4.60
C PHE A 132 9.43 -5.26 -5.48
N GLY A 133 9.54 -5.41 -6.80
CA GLY A 133 8.57 -4.90 -7.76
C GLY A 133 8.72 -3.41 -8.07
N ILE A 134 9.72 -2.72 -7.50
CA ILE A 134 10.03 -1.34 -7.85
C ILE A 134 11.00 -1.29 -9.02
N PHE A 135 10.62 -0.52 -10.03
CA PHE A 135 11.41 -0.24 -11.21
C PHE A 135 11.58 1.28 -11.35
N LEU A 136 12.74 1.69 -11.82
CA LEU A 136 12.96 3.03 -12.33
C LEU A 136 12.96 2.97 -13.85
N ILE A 137 12.08 3.75 -14.46
CA ILE A 137 11.91 3.83 -15.90
C ILE A 137 12.35 5.23 -16.35
N HIS A 138 13.24 5.28 -17.33
CA HIS A 138 13.76 6.52 -17.90
C HIS A 138 13.37 6.60 -19.38
N ARG A 139 12.59 7.60 -19.77
CA ARG A 139 12.23 7.83 -21.17
C ARG A 139 13.41 8.41 -21.92
N THR A 140 13.82 7.75 -23.00
CA THR A 140 15.00 8.12 -23.78
C THR A 140 14.69 8.87 -25.07
N SER A 141 13.41 8.95 -25.47
CA SER A 141 12.96 9.84 -26.55
C SER A 141 11.86 10.77 -26.05
N GLN A 142 12.08 12.08 -26.20
CA GLN A 142 11.02 13.10 -26.14
C GLN A 142 10.48 13.38 -27.54
#